data_AF-A0A2E2YEH6-F1
#
_entry.id   AF-A0A2E2YEH6-F1
#
_cell.length_a   1.000
_cell.length_b   1.000
_cell.length_c   1.000
_cell.angle_alpha   90.00
_cell.angle_beta   90.00
_cell.angle_gamma   90.00
#
_symmetry.space_group_name_H-M   'P 1'
#
loop_
_entity.id
_entity.type
_entity.pdbx_description
1 polymer ?
#
loop_
_entity_poly.entity_id
_entity_poly.type
_entity_poly.pdbx_seq_one_letter_code
_entity_poly.pdbx_strand_id
1 'polypeptide(L)'
;MENGDLVVRFRKICIFLLFAWLCLAIVVNVFGFKLFFPLQIGISPEEEFYRLNAMRFGASCLLALILVRYLLEFRPLPSLVAFFWFGTFFIIGGIIYAIKLDIEIDQLYYLVAVAVVLILIRLEIMQKKRESESSLYKRDHF
;
A
#
# COMPACT_ATOMS: atom_id res chain seq x y z
N MET A 1 -24.72 0.32 27.93
CA MET A 1 -23.33 0.13 27.45
C MET A 1 -23.20 -0.94 26.34
N GLU A 2 -24.23 -1.73 26.03
CA GLU A 2 -24.16 -2.79 24.99
C GLU A 2 -24.14 -2.32 23.52
N ASN A 3 -24.90 -1.27 23.16
CA ASN A 3 -25.03 -0.87 21.75
C ASN A 3 -23.72 -0.33 21.14
N GLY A 4 -22.87 0.32 21.94
CA GLY A 4 -21.57 0.83 21.46
C GLY A 4 -20.60 -0.29 21.11
N ASP A 5 -20.60 -1.37 21.90
CA ASP A 5 -19.69 -2.50 21.73
C ASP A 5 -20.07 -3.34 20.49
N LEU A 6 -21.36 -3.49 20.24
CA LEU A 6 -21.89 -4.21 19.08
C LEU A 6 -21.57 -3.49 17.76
N VAL A 7 -21.69 -2.16 17.71
CA VAL A 7 -21.31 -1.35 16.54
C VAL A 7 -19.80 -1.44 16.28
N VAL A 8 -18.97 -1.41 17.32
CA VAL A 8 -17.51 -1.56 17.17
C VAL A 8 -17.14 -2.94 16.63
N ARG A 9 -17.76 -4.01 17.13
CA ARG A 9 -17.56 -5.38 16.63
C ARG A 9 -17.98 -5.53 15.18
N PHE A 10 -19.15 -4.99 14.81
CA PHE A 10 -19.63 -4.99 13.43
C PHE A 10 -18.65 -4.30 12.48
N ARG A 11 -18.17 -3.09 12.82
CA ARG A 11 -17.16 -2.36 12.02
C ARG A 11 -15.90 -3.19 11.80
N LYS A 12 -15.39 -3.85 12.84
CA LYS A 12 -14.21 -4.72 12.74
C LYS A 12 -14.46 -5.92 11.82
N ILE A 13 -15.64 -6.54 11.91
CA ILE A 13 -16.04 -7.65 11.03
C ILE A 13 -16.10 -7.18 9.57
N CYS A 14 -16.70 -6.02 9.28
CA CYS A 14 -16.74 -5.47 7.93
C CYS A 14 -15.33 -5.21 7.36
N ILE A 15 -14.43 -4.63 8.17
CA ILE A 15 -13.04 -4.41 7.77
C ILE A 15 -12.32 -5.74 7.53
N PHE A 16 -12.57 -6.75 8.37
CA PHE A 16 -12.00 -8.08 8.21
C PHE A 16 -12.49 -8.77 6.93
N LEU A 17 -13.79 -8.70 6.63
CA LEU A 17 -14.36 -9.24 5.40
C LEU A 17 -13.78 -8.54 4.17
N LEU A 18 -13.63 -7.21 4.22
CA LEU A 18 -12.97 -6.45 3.16
C LEU A 18 -11.52 -6.88 2.97
N PHE A 19 -10.77 -7.07 4.07
CA PHE A 19 -9.39 -7.55 4.02
C PHE A 19 -9.29 -8.96 3.41
N ALA A 20 -10.14 -9.90 3.86
CA ALA A 20 -10.19 -11.26 3.33
C ALA A 20 -10.53 -11.26 1.83
N TRP A 21 -11.46 -10.40 1.41
CA TRP A 21 -11.78 -10.22 -0.01
C TRP A 21 -10.59 -9.70 -0.82
N LEU A 22 -9.87 -8.69 -0.32
CA LEU A 22 -8.68 -8.17 -1.00
C LEU A 22 -7.59 -9.24 -1.14
N CYS A 23 -7.35 -10.05 -0.10
CA CYS A 23 -6.43 -11.18 -0.16
C CYS A 23 -6.84 -12.19 -1.23
N LEU A 24 -8.13 -12.57 -1.27
CA LEU A 24 -8.67 -13.47 -2.29
C LEU A 24 -8.48 -12.88 -3.69
N ALA A 25 -8.80 -11.60 -3.89
CA ALA A 25 -8.67 -10.92 -5.18
C ALA A 25 -7.21 -10.91 -5.68
N ILE A 26 -6.24 -10.67 -4.79
CA ILE A 26 -4.81 -10.72 -5.12
C ILE A 26 -4.42 -12.13 -5.59
N VAL A 27 -4.76 -13.16 -4.82
CA VAL A 27 -4.44 -14.56 -5.14
C VAL A 27 -5.02 -14.95 -6.50
N VAL A 28 -6.32 -14.70 -6.69
CA VAL A 28 -7.06 -15.07 -7.90
C VAL A 28 -6.51 -14.34 -9.14
N ASN A 29 -6.13 -13.07 -9.02
CA ASN A 29 -5.51 -12.30 -10.11
C ASN A 29 -4.11 -12.84 -10.49
N VAL A 30 -3.30 -13.26 -9.53
CA VAL A 30 -2.01 -13.92 -9.79
C VAL A 30 -2.22 -15.19 -10.64
N PHE A 31 -3.22 -16.01 -10.32
CA PHE A 31 -3.59 -17.22 -11.09
C PHE A 31 -4.27 -16.94 -12.45
N GLY A 32 -4.43 -15.68 -12.86
CA GLY A 32 -4.96 -15.32 -14.18
C GLY A 32 -6.47 -15.13 -14.25
N PHE A 33 -7.17 -15.27 -13.12
CA PHE A 33 -8.58 -14.96 -13.03
C PHE A 33 -8.77 -13.47 -12.73
N LYS A 34 -9.45 -12.77 -13.63
CA LYS A 34 -9.78 -11.35 -13.45
C LYS A 34 -10.98 -11.19 -12.51
N LEU A 35 -10.75 -11.31 -11.21
CA LEU A 35 -11.77 -11.10 -10.18
C LEU A 35 -11.91 -9.60 -9.90
N PHE A 36 -13.01 -8.99 -10.32
CA PHE A 36 -13.28 -7.57 -10.06
C PHE A 36 -14.19 -7.41 -8.85
N PHE A 37 -13.96 -6.36 -8.06
CA PHE A 37 -14.83 -6.01 -6.93
C PHE A 37 -16.23 -5.59 -7.41
N PRO A 38 -17.34 -6.09 -6.83
CA PRO A 38 -17.48 -7.25 -5.97
C PRO A 38 -18.21 -8.38 -6.74
N LEU A 39 -17.49 -9.12 -7.58
CA LEU A 39 -17.90 -10.35 -8.32
C LEU A 39 -18.28 -10.18 -9.81
N GLN A 40 -17.81 -9.14 -10.51
CA GLN A 40 -18.07 -9.07 -11.96
C GLN A 40 -17.00 -9.88 -12.73
N ILE A 41 -17.42 -11.00 -13.31
CA ILE A 41 -16.60 -11.83 -14.21
C ILE A 41 -17.08 -11.54 -15.64
N GLY A 42 -16.19 -11.04 -16.49
CA GLY A 42 -16.52 -10.61 -17.86
C GLY A 42 -16.75 -9.10 -17.95
N ILE A 43 -15.69 -8.38 -18.28
CA ILE A 43 -15.67 -6.93 -18.46
C ILE A 43 -15.13 -6.64 -19.88
N SER A 44 -15.67 -5.63 -20.55
CA SER A 44 -15.17 -5.21 -21.87
C SER A 44 -13.73 -4.65 -21.77
N PRO A 45 -12.91 -4.74 -22.83
CA PRO A 45 -11.55 -4.20 -22.81
C PRO A 45 -11.48 -2.70 -22.45
N GLU A 46 -12.48 -1.92 -22.86
CA GLU A 46 -12.58 -0.48 -22.57
C GLU A 46 -12.80 -0.22 -21.07
N GLU A 47 -13.70 -0.98 -20.44
CA GLU A 47 -13.93 -0.86 -19.00
C GLU A 47 -12.73 -1.34 -18.19
N GLU A 48 -12.02 -2.37 -18.65
CA GLU A 48 -10.78 -2.84 -18.00
C GLU A 48 -9.72 -1.73 -18.02
N PHE A 49 -9.54 -1.07 -19.17
CA PHE A 49 -8.60 0.05 -19.30
C PHE A 49 -9.01 1.26 -18.45
N TYR A 50 -10.29 1.65 -18.48
CA TYR A 50 -10.81 2.73 -17.62
C TYR A 50 -10.57 2.44 -16.14
N ARG A 51 -10.93 1.23 -15.67
CA ARG A 51 -10.77 0.84 -14.26
C ARG A 51 -9.29 0.78 -13.86
N LEU A 52 -8.41 0.28 -14.73
CA LEU A 52 -6.97 0.28 -14.49
C LEU A 52 -6.44 1.70 -14.29
N ASN A 53 -6.83 2.64 -15.15
CA ASN A 53 -6.40 4.04 -15.04
C ASN A 53 -7.00 4.72 -13.82
N ALA A 54 -8.28 4.47 -13.51
CA ALA A 54 -8.92 4.97 -12.30
C ALA A 54 -8.22 4.44 -11.02
N MET A 55 -7.84 3.17 -10.99
CA MET A 55 -7.08 2.58 -9.88
C MET A 55 -5.67 3.18 -9.77
N ARG A 56 -4.96 3.36 -10.89
CA ARG A 56 -3.65 4.02 -10.93
C ARG A 56 -3.73 5.45 -10.40
N PHE A 57 -4.73 6.21 -10.84
CA PHE A 57 -4.97 7.57 -10.38
C PHE A 57 -5.30 7.62 -8.88
N GLY A 58 -6.25 6.80 -8.43
CA GLY A 58 -6.64 6.73 -7.02
C GLY A 58 -5.49 6.33 -6.10
N ALA A 59 -4.69 5.32 -6.50
CA ALA A 59 -3.48 4.94 -5.77
C ALA A 59 -2.46 6.09 -5.71
N SER A 60 -2.27 6.82 -6.81
CA SER A 60 -1.38 7.98 -6.87
C SER A 60 -1.84 9.10 -5.94
N CYS A 61 -3.14 9.41 -5.90
CA CYS A 61 -3.71 10.38 -4.97
C CYS A 61 -3.53 9.97 -3.51
N LEU A 62 -3.71 8.68 -3.19
CA LEU A 62 -3.52 8.16 -1.84
C LEU A 62 -2.05 8.24 -1.40
N LEU A 63 -1.11 7.95 -2.30
CA LEU A 63 0.32 8.15 -2.03
C LEU A 63 0.67 9.62 -1.83
N ALA A 64 0.14 10.51 -2.67
CA ALA A 64 0.33 11.95 -2.52
C ALA A 64 -0.19 12.44 -1.16
N LEU A 65 -1.36 11.97 -0.73
CA LEU A 65 -1.91 12.27 0.60
C LEU A 65 -0.99 11.78 1.73
N ILE A 66 -0.45 10.56 1.63
CA ILE A 66 0.50 10.01 2.61
C ILE A 66 1.76 10.88 2.68
N LEU A 67 2.30 11.29 1.54
CA LEU A 67 3.47 12.17 1.48
C LEU A 67 3.17 13.56 2.06
N VAL A 68 2.03 14.16 1.74
CA VAL A 68 1.59 15.44 2.33
C VAL A 68 1.50 15.33 3.85
N ARG A 69 0.95 14.23 4.38
CA ARG A 69 0.91 13.99 5.83
C ARG A 69 2.30 13.91 6.44
N TYR A 70 3.25 13.28 5.77
CA TYR A 70 4.65 13.27 6.20
C TYR A 70 5.25 14.68 6.18
N LEU A 71 5.11 15.43 5.07
CA LEU A 71 5.69 16.77 4.89
C LEU A 71 5.13 17.80 5.89
N LEU A 72 3.87 17.66 6.28
CA LEU A 72 3.22 18.51 7.29
C LEU A 72 3.37 17.97 8.73
N GLU A 73 4.26 16.99 8.94
CA GLU A 73 4.53 16.34 10.24
C GLU A 73 3.30 15.72 10.92
N PHE A 74 2.25 15.40 10.16
CA PHE A 74 1.08 14.69 10.66
C PHE A 74 1.33 13.18 10.70
N ARG A 75 1.81 12.68 11.84
CA ARG A 75 2.20 11.28 12.03
C ARG A 75 3.23 10.86 10.95
N PRO A 76 4.42 11.46 10.96
CA PRO A 76 5.41 11.29 9.89
C PRO A 76 5.90 9.84 9.81
N LEU A 77 6.15 9.19 10.95
CA LEU A 77 6.61 7.81 10.98
C LEU A 77 5.58 6.81 10.40
N PRO A 78 4.30 6.80 10.82
CA PRO A 78 3.27 5.99 10.15
C PRO A 78 3.15 6.24 8.65
N SER A 79 3.30 7.49 8.22
CA SER A 79 3.23 7.86 6.80
C SER A 79 4.37 7.25 5.99
N LEU A 80 5.60 7.36 6.48
CA LEU A 80 6.77 6.73 5.86
C LEU A 80 6.67 5.20 5.81
N VAL A 81 6.18 4.58 6.89
CA VAL A 81 5.98 3.12 6.94
C VAL A 81 4.95 2.66 5.91
N ALA A 82 3.84 3.40 5.75
CA ALA A 82 2.84 3.09 4.74
C ALA A 82 3.41 3.20 3.32
N PHE A 83 4.18 4.25 3.03
CA PHE A 83 4.82 4.43 1.72
C PHE A 83 5.87 3.34 1.44
N PHE A 84 6.68 2.98 2.44
CA PHE A 84 7.68 1.92 2.32
C PHE A 84 7.06 0.57 1.96
N TRP A 85 5.97 0.18 2.64
CA TRP A 85 5.27 -1.07 2.33
C TRP A 85 4.58 -1.03 0.96
N PHE A 86 3.99 0.10 0.57
CA PHE A 86 3.46 0.26 -0.78
C PHE A 86 4.53 -0.03 -1.84
N GLY A 87 5.70 0.62 -1.75
CA GLY A 87 6.77 0.38 -2.72
C GLY A 87 7.34 -1.04 -2.66
N THR A 88 7.38 -1.65 -1.47
CA THR A 88 7.79 -3.07 -1.32
C THR A 88 6.85 -4.00 -2.08
N PHE A 89 5.53 -3.83 -1.91
CA PHE A 89 4.54 -4.61 -2.66
C PHE A 89 4.54 -4.28 -4.16
N PHE A 90 4.86 -3.05 -4.54
CA PHE A 90 5.04 -2.68 -5.94
C PHE A 90 6.20 -3.44 -6.59
N ILE A 91 7.34 -3.58 -5.91
CA ILE A 91 8.47 -4.39 -6.41
C ILE A 91 8.08 -5.86 -6.51
N ILE A 92 7.48 -6.43 -5.46
CA ILE A 92 7.05 -7.84 -5.45
C ILE A 92 6.06 -8.10 -6.59
N GLY A 93 5.04 -7.26 -6.72
CA GLY A 93 4.06 -7.34 -7.81
C GLY A 93 4.71 -7.18 -9.18
N GLY A 94 5.61 -6.19 -9.33
CA GLY A 94 6.35 -5.97 -10.57
C GLY A 94 7.14 -7.19 -11.02
N ILE A 95 7.84 -7.87 -10.10
CA ILE A 95 8.57 -9.12 -10.40
C ILE A 95 7.61 -10.24 -10.79
N ILE A 96 6.52 -10.44 -10.04
CA ILE A 96 5.52 -11.48 -10.36
C ILE A 96 4.96 -11.28 -11.77
N TYR A 97 4.58 -10.05 -12.12
CA TYR A 97 4.04 -9.74 -13.44
C TYR A 97 5.09 -9.79 -14.54
N ALA A 98 6.33 -9.41 -14.27
CA ALA A 98 7.42 -9.56 -15.23
C ALA A 98 7.64 -11.03 -15.62
N ILE A 99 7.65 -11.94 -14.63
CA ILE A 99 7.74 -13.39 -14.87
C ILE A 99 6.51 -13.89 -15.64
N LYS A 100 5.32 -13.45 -15.26
CA LYS A 100 4.07 -13.89 -15.89
C LYS A 100 3.93 -13.43 -17.35
N LEU A 101 4.48 -12.28 -17.69
CA LEU A 101 4.40 -11.66 -19.01
C LEU A 101 5.68 -11.83 -19.83
N ASP A 102 6.66 -12.58 -19.34
CA ASP A 102 7.97 -12.82 -19.97
C ASP A 102 8.68 -11.51 -20.37
N ILE A 103 8.67 -10.54 -19.45
CA ILE A 103 9.32 -9.24 -19.65
C ILE A 103 10.81 -9.39 -19.41
N GLU A 104 11.62 -8.92 -20.35
CA GLU A 104 13.08 -8.92 -20.25
C GLU A 104 13.57 -8.06 -19.08
N ILE A 105 14.64 -8.51 -18.42
CA ILE A 105 15.15 -7.89 -17.18
C ILE A 105 15.66 -6.47 -17.41
N ASP A 106 16.20 -6.18 -18.60
CA ASP A 106 16.69 -4.85 -18.99
C ASP A 106 15.56 -3.80 -19.04
N GLN A 107 14.32 -4.23 -19.29
CA GLN A 107 13.13 -3.37 -19.27
C GLN A 107 12.65 -3.04 -17.85
N LEU A 108 13.17 -3.72 -16.83
CA LEU A 108 12.77 -3.56 -15.42
C LEU A 108 13.61 -2.51 -14.65
N TYR A 109 14.37 -1.66 -15.34
CA TYR A 109 15.24 -0.64 -14.71
C TYR A 109 14.49 0.28 -13.74
N TYR A 110 13.19 0.54 -13.96
CA TYR A 110 12.38 1.34 -13.06
C TYR A 110 12.23 0.71 -11.66
N LEU A 111 12.24 -0.63 -11.56
CA LEU A 111 12.20 -1.33 -10.26
C LEU A 111 13.47 -1.05 -9.43
N VAL A 112 14.62 -0.87 -10.10
CA VAL A 112 15.86 -0.46 -9.44
C VAL A 112 15.72 0.93 -8.85
N ALA A 113 15.15 1.89 -9.59
CA ALA A 113 14.90 3.24 -9.08
C ALA A 113 13.96 3.22 -7.86
N VAL A 114 12.90 2.41 -7.90
CA VAL A 114 12.00 2.22 -6.75
C VAL A 114 12.73 1.61 -5.56
N ALA A 115 13.60 0.62 -5.77
CA ALA A 115 14.38 0.00 -4.71
C ALA A 115 15.32 1.02 -4.02
N VAL A 116 15.98 1.88 -4.80
CA VAL A 116 16.82 2.97 -4.27
C VAL A 116 15.98 3.92 -3.41
N VAL A 117 14.81 4.34 -3.88
CA VAL A 117 13.89 5.19 -3.12
C VAL A 117 13.47 4.51 -1.80
N LEU A 118 13.17 3.22 -1.82
CA LEU A 118 12.82 2.48 -0.60
C LEU A 118 13.96 2.41 0.41
N ILE A 119 15.21 2.30 -0.05
CA ILE A 119 16.39 2.37 0.84
C ILE A 119 16.44 3.74 1.52
N LEU A 120 16.27 4.83 0.77
CA LEU A 120 16.25 6.18 1.32
C LEU A 120 15.14 6.36 2.36
N ILE A 121 13.94 5.87 2.06
CA ILE A 121 12.80 5.91 3.00
C ILE A 121 13.08 5.08 4.25
N ARG A 122 13.75 3.93 4.12
CA ARG A 122 14.15 3.13 5.27
C ARG A 122 15.12 3.87 6.18
N LEU A 123 16.09 4.58 5.61
CA LEU A 123 17.03 5.41 6.36
C LEU A 123 16.28 6.54 7.10
N GLU A 124 15.35 7.21 6.42
CA GLU A 124 14.51 8.25 7.02
C GLU A 124 13.64 7.71 8.18
N ILE A 125 13.05 6.52 8.01
CA ILE A 125 12.32 5.82 9.10
C ILE A 125 13.23 5.57 10.29
N MET A 126 14.46 5.11 10.06
CA MET A 126 15.43 4.86 11.13
C MET A 126 15.82 6.15 11.85
N GLN A 127 16.00 7.25 11.12
CA GLN A 127 16.28 8.56 11.68
C GLN A 127 15.11 9.07 12.55
N LYS A 128 13.88 9.04 12.02
CA LYS A 128 12.68 9.50 12.75
C LYS A 128 12.41 8.67 14.01
N LYS A 129 12.70 7.37 14.00
CA LYS A 129 12.62 6.53 15.21
C LYS A 129 13.60 7.02 16.30
N ARG A 130 14.86 7.29 15.93
CA ARG A 130 15.88 7.80 16.87
C ARG A 130 15.51 9.18 17.42
N GLU A 131 15.00 10.08 16.59
CA GLU A 131 14.51 11.40 17.01
C GLU A 131 13.39 11.26 18.07
N SER A 132 12.42 10.39 17.82
CA SER A 132 11.32 10.13 18.75
C SER A 132 11.81 9.58 20.10
N GLU A 133 12.75 8.63 20.10
CA GLU A 133 13.31 8.04 21.32
C GLU A 133 14.10 9.08 22.14
N SER A 134 14.91 9.91 21.46
CA SER A 134 15.68 10.98 22.12
C SER A 134 14.78 12.08 22.74
N SER A 135 13.61 12.32 22.14
CA SER A 135 12.63 13.29 22.66
C SER A 135 11.91 12.78 23.92
N LEU A 136 11.65 11.47 24.01
CA LEU A 136 11.06 10.83 25.19
C LEU A 136 12.04 10.89 26.37
N TYR A 137 13.32 10.58 26.13
CA TYR A 137 14.35 10.64 27.17
C TYR A 137 14.53 12.04 27.77
N LYS A 138 14.39 13.10 26.97
CA LYS A 138 14.41 14.48 27.49
C LYS A 138 13.21 14.80 28.37
N ARG A 139 12.05 14.19 28.16
CA ARG A 139 10.83 14.50 28.91
C ARG A 139 10.80 13.84 30.29
N ASP A 140 11.55 12.77 30.50
CA ASP A 140 11.60 12.02 31.76
C ASP A 140 12.71 12.53 32.72
N HIS A 141 13.54 13.47 32.28
CA HIS A 141 14.64 14.05 33.05
C HIS A 141 14.44 15.53 33.46
N PHE A 142 13.25 16.09 33.22
CA PHE A 142 12.79 17.39 33.73
C PHE A 142 11.50 17.21 34.52
#